data_AF-X0VLW3-F1
#
_entry.id   AF-X0VLW3-F1
#
_cell.length_a   1.000
_cell.length_b   1.000
_cell.length_c   1.000
_cell.angle_alpha   90.00
_cell.angle_beta   90.00
_cell.angle_gamma   90.00
#
_symmetry.space_group_name_H-M   'P 1'
#
loop_
_entity.id
_entity.type
_entity.pdbx_description
1 polymer ?
#
loop_
_entity_poly.entity_id
_entity_poly.type
_entity_poly.pdbx_seq_one_letter_code
_entity_poly.pdbx_strand_id
1 'polypeptide(L)'
;SQRSIEPARVVEGIAELLEQNPDITNAAVYIISDFQRHDWIGHEIGSDADEADADDSSVVDPLAAWADDDRGLHLVLINVGDDDAANLAVTELSIAGGQIVAGTTGTVRALVENNSERSVENLELQVTVGNMPQPSKTLRALAAWQGASVDLKAGFLTGGSEAVRVEIPPDALPADNTRYIVVDVANAIRVLIVNGEPSADDFDDEVSLLATALRPEGELFSGNEVVIVDEAELEDVKLSDFHVVVLANVYRLSGPEIDA
;
A
#
# COMPACT_ATOMS: atom_id res chain seq x y z
N SER A 1 10.97 20.98 -4.02
CA SER A 1 11.41 21.12 -2.62
C SER A 1 10.53 22.15 -1.95
N GLN A 2 9.30 21.77 -1.56
CA GLN A 2 8.53 22.58 -0.62
C GLN A 2 9.19 22.37 0.74
N ARG A 3 9.86 23.39 1.27
CA ARG A 3 10.25 23.38 2.67
C ARG A 3 8.96 23.63 3.44
N SER A 4 8.47 22.62 4.14
CA SER A 4 7.50 22.88 5.20
C SER A 4 8.19 23.79 6.23
N ILE A 5 7.60 24.95 6.51
CA ILE A 5 8.08 25.88 7.52
C ILE A 5 7.03 25.88 8.61
N GLU A 6 7.42 25.50 9.81
CA GLU A 6 6.56 25.49 10.99
C GLU A 6 6.04 26.91 11.26
N PRO A 7 4.71 27.13 11.35
CA PRO A 7 4.14 28.46 11.58
C PRO A 7 4.70 29.16 12.83
N ALA A 8 4.94 28.41 13.91
CA ALA A 8 5.55 28.92 15.15
C ALA A 8 6.87 29.66 14.89
N ARG A 9 7.77 29.08 14.09
CA ARG A 9 9.05 29.70 13.74
C ARG A 9 8.89 30.97 12.91
N VAL A 10 7.89 31.01 12.03
CA VAL A 10 7.61 32.22 11.24
C VAL A 10 7.12 33.34 12.15
N VAL A 11 6.21 33.04 13.06
CA VAL A 11 5.67 34.02 14.01
C VAL A 11 6.77 34.55 14.93
N GLU A 12 7.61 33.68 15.50
CA GLU A 12 8.78 34.08 16.30
C GLU A 12 9.70 35.02 15.53
N GLY A 13 10.05 34.69 14.28
CA GLY A 13 10.90 35.53 13.45
C GLY A 13 10.29 36.90 13.14
N ILE A 14 8.97 37.00 13.02
CA ILE A 14 8.27 38.29 12.85
C ILE A 14 8.33 39.09 14.15
N ALA A 15 8.10 38.46 15.31
CA ALA A 15 8.21 39.13 16.60
C ALA A 15 9.63 39.67 16.85
N GLU A 16 10.66 38.86 16.60
CA GLU A 16 12.07 39.29 16.69
C GLU A 16 12.38 40.46 15.74
N LEU A 17 11.84 40.43 14.52
CA LEU A 17 12.02 41.54 13.57
C LEU A 17 11.39 42.83 14.11
N LEU A 18 10.20 42.75 14.71
CA LEU A 18 9.54 43.92 15.29
C LEU A 18 10.29 44.44 16.53
N GLU A 19 10.86 43.56 17.36
CA GLU A 19 11.70 43.95 18.50
C GLU A 19 13.00 44.64 18.07
N GLN A 20 13.61 44.19 16.98
CA GLN A 20 14.81 44.80 16.42
C GLN A 20 14.57 46.20 15.81
N ASN A 21 13.31 46.61 15.64
CA ASN A 21 12.92 47.88 15.03
C ASN A 21 12.02 48.69 15.98
N PRO A 22 12.57 49.27 17.07
CA PRO A 22 11.79 49.94 18.11
C PRO A 22 11.04 51.20 17.65
N ASP A 23 11.39 51.74 16.48
CA ASP A 23 10.67 52.87 15.87
C ASP A 23 9.27 52.47 15.34
N ILE A 24 9.00 51.17 15.18
CA ILE A 24 7.70 50.64 14.76
C ILE A 24 6.77 50.59 15.96
N THR A 25 5.85 51.54 16.05
CA THR A 25 4.79 51.58 17.07
C THR A 25 3.46 51.01 16.58
N ASN A 26 3.32 50.80 15.27
CA ASN A 26 2.13 50.20 14.67
C ASN A 26 2.56 49.20 13.57
N ALA A 27 2.09 47.96 13.68
CA ALA A 27 2.36 46.90 12.72
C ALA A 27 1.06 46.24 12.25
N ALA A 28 1.00 45.87 10.97
CA ALA A 28 -0.04 45.01 10.43
C ALA A 28 0.60 43.72 9.89
N VAL A 29 0.21 42.59 10.46
CA VAL A 29 0.72 41.26 10.07
C VAL A 29 -0.38 40.49 9.37
N TYR A 30 -0.13 40.11 8.12
CA TYR A 30 -1.03 39.29 7.32
C TYR A 30 -0.51 37.87 7.29
N ILE A 31 -1.29 36.94 7.84
CA ILE A 31 -1.00 35.51 7.82
C ILE A 31 -1.95 34.87 6.80
N ILE A 32 -1.37 34.27 5.76
CA ILE A 32 -2.10 33.55 4.71
C ILE A 32 -1.71 32.08 4.85
N SER A 33 -2.66 31.25 5.27
CA SER A 33 -2.46 29.83 5.53
C SER A 33 -3.78 29.08 5.32
N ASP A 34 -3.71 27.78 5.09
CA ASP A 34 -4.86 26.89 5.17
C ASP A 34 -5.31 26.59 6.61
N PHE A 35 -4.55 27.07 7.60
CA PHE A 35 -4.82 26.92 9.03
C PHE A 35 -5.11 25.47 9.45
N GLN A 36 -4.41 24.50 8.85
CA GLN A 36 -4.52 23.10 9.26
C GLN A 36 -4.29 22.99 10.76
N ARG A 37 -5.26 22.38 11.46
CA ARG A 37 -5.30 22.35 12.93
C ARG A 37 -3.98 21.86 13.55
N HIS A 38 -3.32 20.88 12.93
CA HIS A 38 -2.06 20.32 13.41
C HIS A 38 -0.90 21.32 13.45
N ASP A 39 -0.91 22.31 12.55
CA ASP A 39 0.19 23.30 12.44
C ASP A 39 -0.02 24.52 13.36
N TRP A 40 -1.25 24.72 13.85
CA TRP A 40 -1.66 25.93 14.57
C TRP A 40 -2.11 25.68 16.01
N ILE A 41 -2.46 24.44 16.34
CA ILE A 41 -2.86 24.03 17.69
C ILE A 41 -1.94 22.89 18.10
N GLY A 42 -1.10 23.12 19.11
CA GLY A 42 -0.29 22.06 19.69
C GLY A 42 -1.18 20.91 20.15
N HIS A 43 -0.82 19.67 19.80
CA HIS A 43 -1.42 18.49 20.40
C HIS A 43 -0.33 17.67 21.08
N GLU A 44 -0.52 17.47 22.38
CA GLU A 44 0.00 16.30 23.09
C GLU A 44 -0.42 15.04 22.32
N ILE A 45 0.55 14.42 21.65
CA ILE A 45 0.41 13.04 21.20
C ILE A 45 0.90 12.15 22.35
N GLY A 46 -0.02 11.84 23.27
CA GLY A 46 0.07 10.69 24.16
C GLY A 46 0.68 10.93 25.55
N SER A 47 -0.18 11.08 26.55
CA SER A 47 -0.05 10.37 27.83
C SER A 47 -1.33 10.55 28.64
N ASP A 48 -1.73 9.52 29.39
CA ASP A 48 -2.66 9.62 30.52
C ASP A 48 -2.04 10.51 31.63
N ALA A 49 -1.89 11.81 31.35
CA ALA A 49 -1.45 12.83 32.29
C ALA A 49 -2.58 13.85 32.45
N ASP A 50 -2.82 14.23 33.70
CA ASP A 50 -3.94 15.05 34.14
C ASP A 50 -4.17 16.29 33.25
N GLU A 51 -5.45 16.56 32.92
CA GLU A 51 -5.96 17.70 32.13
C GLU A 51 -5.62 19.10 32.70
N ALA A 52 -4.69 19.21 33.65
CA ALA A 52 -4.39 20.42 34.41
C ALA A 52 -3.17 21.21 33.91
N ASP A 53 -2.32 20.64 33.04
CA ASP A 53 -1.06 21.27 32.57
C ASP A 53 -0.91 21.29 31.04
N ALA A 54 -2.02 21.35 30.28
CA ALA A 54 -1.94 21.67 28.86
C ALA A 54 -1.39 23.09 28.69
N ASP A 55 -0.20 23.21 28.10
CA ASP A 55 0.38 24.49 27.72
C ASP A 55 -0.58 25.20 26.74
N ASP A 56 -1.33 26.19 27.24
CA ASP A 56 -2.29 27.00 26.49
C ASP A 56 -1.60 27.99 25.52
N SER A 57 -0.33 27.71 25.18
CA SER A 57 0.48 28.56 24.31
C SER A 57 -0.05 28.51 22.88
N SER A 58 -0.42 29.68 22.36
CA SER A 58 -0.84 29.85 20.98
C SER A 58 0.38 30.11 20.10
N VAL A 59 0.34 29.60 18.85
CA VAL A 59 1.34 29.89 17.83
C VAL A 59 1.55 31.40 17.61
N VAL A 60 0.55 32.24 17.94
CA VAL A 60 0.61 33.71 17.78
C VAL A 60 1.07 34.46 19.03
N ASP A 61 1.37 33.77 20.14
CA ASP A 61 1.77 34.40 21.41
C ASP A 61 2.97 35.35 21.31
N PRO A 62 4.03 35.07 20.52
CA PRO A 62 5.14 36.02 20.38
C PRO A 62 4.70 37.37 19.82
N LEU A 63 3.73 37.39 18.91
CA LEU A 63 3.18 38.64 18.37
C LEU A 63 2.25 39.32 19.38
N ALA A 64 1.49 38.55 20.15
CA ALA A 64 0.66 39.08 21.23
C ALA A 64 1.53 39.74 22.32
N ALA A 65 2.67 39.15 22.65
CA ALA A 65 3.62 39.69 23.62
C ALA A 65 4.35 40.95 23.14
N TRP A 66 4.52 41.11 21.81
CA TRP A 66 5.06 42.35 21.24
C TRP A 66 4.06 43.51 21.32
N ALA A 67 2.75 43.24 21.28
CA ALA A 67 1.73 44.27 21.42
C ALA A 67 1.57 44.70 22.89
N ASP A 68 1.56 46.01 23.16
CA ASP A 68 1.34 46.57 24.50
C ASP A 68 0.63 47.93 24.41
N ASP A 69 0.56 48.66 25.54
CA ASP A 69 -0.12 49.96 25.61
C ASP A 69 0.46 51.01 24.65
N ASP A 70 1.73 50.88 24.24
CA ASP A 70 2.45 51.82 23.38
C ASP A 70 2.62 51.30 21.94
N ARG A 71 2.34 50.00 21.69
CA ARG A 71 2.54 49.31 20.41
C ARG A 71 1.25 48.64 19.91
N GLY A 72 0.72 49.16 18.81
CA GLY A 72 -0.45 48.62 18.12
C GLY A 72 -0.11 47.49 17.15
N LEU A 73 -0.77 46.35 17.29
CA LEU A 73 -0.71 45.24 16.34
C LEU A 73 -2.08 44.99 15.69
N HIS A 74 -2.11 44.95 14.35
CA HIS A 74 -3.25 44.49 13.59
C HIS A 74 -2.93 43.14 12.93
N LEU A 75 -3.47 42.06 13.48
CA LEU A 75 -3.32 40.71 12.94
C LEU A 75 -4.49 40.38 12.01
N VAL A 76 -4.17 40.02 10.76
CA VAL A 76 -5.15 39.60 9.75
C VAL A 76 -4.86 38.15 9.37
N LEU A 77 -5.81 37.27 9.68
CA LEU A 77 -5.76 35.85 9.30
C LEU A 77 -6.59 35.65 8.03
N ILE A 78 -5.96 35.15 6.97
CA ILE A 78 -6.59 34.88 5.67
C ILE A 78 -6.56 33.37 5.45
N ASN A 79 -7.68 32.70 5.74
CA ASN A 79 -7.81 31.27 5.51
C ASN A 79 -7.94 31.01 4.01
N VAL A 80 -6.98 30.24 3.46
CA VAL A 80 -6.98 29.77 2.07
C VAL A 80 -7.22 28.26 1.97
N GLY A 81 -7.54 27.61 3.08
CA GLY A 81 -7.94 26.22 3.16
C GLY A 81 -9.33 26.01 2.57
N ASP A 82 -9.58 24.79 2.11
CA ASP A 82 -10.90 24.35 1.65
C ASP A 82 -11.43 23.32 2.66
N ASP A 83 -12.33 23.78 3.53
CA ASP A 83 -12.94 22.97 4.60
C ASP A 83 -13.78 21.80 4.06
N ASP A 84 -14.10 21.81 2.76
CA ASP A 84 -14.88 20.77 2.08
C ASP A 84 -14.03 20.07 0.99
N ALA A 85 -12.70 20.13 1.05
CA ALA A 85 -11.86 19.45 0.06
C ALA A 85 -12.07 17.92 0.06
N ALA A 86 -12.18 17.33 -1.13
CA ALA A 86 -12.10 15.87 -1.25
C ALA A 86 -10.68 15.40 -0.93
N ASN A 87 -10.56 14.30 -0.18
CA ASN A 87 -9.28 13.72 0.20
C ASN A 87 -9.41 12.20 0.24
N LEU A 88 -9.08 11.56 -0.88
CA LEU A 88 -9.09 10.11 -1.04
C LEU A 88 -7.66 9.62 -1.21
N ALA A 89 -7.27 8.55 -0.52
CA ALA A 89 -5.92 8.03 -0.63
C ALA A 89 -5.93 6.52 -0.86
N VAL A 90 -4.97 6.02 -1.64
CA VAL A 90 -4.62 4.59 -1.68
C VAL A 90 -3.48 4.38 -0.70
N THR A 91 -3.79 3.94 0.52
CA THR A 91 -2.83 3.93 1.63
C THR A 91 -2.06 2.62 1.75
N GLU A 92 -2.63 1.51 1.27
CA GLU A 92 -1.98 0.20 1.26
C GLU A 92 -2.20 -0.54 -0.06
N LEU A 93 -1.17 -1.28 -0.49
CA LEU A 93 -1.28 -2.30 -1.54
C LEU A 93 -0.64 -3.60 -1.07
N SER A 94 -1.31 -4.71 -1.32
CA SER A 94 -0.81 -6.06 -1.07
C SER A 94 -1.29 -7.03 -2.14
N ILE A 95 -0.65 -8.20 -2.20
CA ILE A 95 -1.12 -9.32 -3.01
C ILE A 95 -1.93 -10.25 -2.11
N ALA A 96 -3.17 -10.48 -2.47
CA ALA A 96 -4.04 -11.42 -1.78
C ALA A 96 -3.87 -12.82 -2.38
N GLY A 97 -3.55 -13.79 -1.52
CA GLY A 97 -3.36 -15.18 -1.90
C GLY A 97 -1.91 -15.64 -1.79
N GLY A 98 -1.59 -16.72 -2.51
CA GLY A 98 -0.24 -17.30 -2.54
C GLY A 98 0.67 -16.63 -3.58
N GLN A 99 1.77 -17.32 -3.89
CA GLN A 99 2.72 -16.95 -4.92
C GLN A 99 2.01 -16.69 -6.26
N ILE A 100 2.27 -15.53 -6.87
CA ILE A 100 1.79 -15.21 -8.20
C ILE A 100 2.64 -15.95 -9.23
N VAL A 101 1.98 -16.51 -10.25
CA VAL A 101 2.62 -17.27 -11.31
C VAL A 101 2.29 -16.64 -12.67
N ALA A 102 3.29 -16.60 -13.55
CA ALA A 102 3.13 -16.14 -14.92
C ALA A 102 2.03 -16.93 -15.66
N GLY A 103 1.24 -16.23 -16.46
CA GLY A 103 0.08 -16.77 -17.18
C GLY A 103 -1.19 -16.90 -16.33
N THR A 104 -1.16 -16.55 -15.04
CA THR A 104 -2.32 -16.64 -14.14
C THR A 104 -2.88 -15.27 -13.75
N THR A 105 -4.10 -15.26 -13.19
CA THR A 105 -4.72 -14.05 -12.63
C THR A 105 -4.52 -14.02 -11.12
N GLY A 106 -3.82 -12.99 -10.63
CA GLY A 106 -3.68 -12.69 -9.22
C GLY A 106 -4.76 -11.73 -8.71
N THR A 107 -4.79 -11.56 -7.38
CA THR A 107 -5.63 -10.55 -6.73
C THR A 107 -4.74 -9.52 -6.05
N VAL A 108 -4.85 -8.26 -6.48
CA VAL A 108 -4.22 -7.10 -5.85
C VAL A 108 -5.24 -6.49 -4.89
N ARG A 109 -4.88 -6.37 -3.62
CA ARG A 109 -5.73 -5.76 -2.59
C ARG A 109 -5.25 -4.34 -2.34
N ALA A 110 -6.16 -3.38 -2.48
CA ALA A 110 -5.92 -1.99 -2.17
C ALA A 110 -6.75 -1.53 -0.97
N LEU A 111 -6.12 -0.85 -0.01
CA LEU A 111 -6.83 -0.09 1.00
C LEU A 111 -7.00 1.33 0.49
N VAL A 112 -8.26 1.76 0.38
CA VAL A 112 -8.62 3.12 0.00
C VAL A 112 -9.27 3.80 1.18
N GLU A 113 -8.82 4.99 1.52
CA GLU A 113 -9.31 5.78 2.65
C GLU A 113 -9.86 7.12 2.18
N ASN A 114 -10.95 7.54 2.82
CA ASN A 114 -11.54 8.85 2.65
C ASN A 114 -11.27 9.67 3.91
N ASN A 115 -10.40 10.67 3.78
CA ASN A 115 -9.97 11.57 4.85
C ASN A 115 -10.68 12.94 4.75
N SER A 116 -11.92 12.94 4.26
CA SER A 116 -12.76 14.14 4.13
C SER A 116 -14.18 13.92 4.64
N GLU A 117 -14.92 15.01 4.81
CA GLU A 117 -16.35 14.99 5.16
C GLU A 117 -17.26 14.60 3.98
N ARG A 118 -16.72 14.54 2.75
CA ARG A 118 -17.48 14.20 1.54
C ARG A 118 -17.53 12.71 1.33
N SER A 119 -18.73 12.11 1.31
CA SER A 119 -18.90 10.75 0.80
C SER A 119 -18.70 10.69 -0.71
N VAL A 120 -18.05 9.65 -1.22
CA VAL A 120 -17.89 9.39 -2.66
C VAL A 120 -18.70 8.17 -3.08
N GLU A 121 -19.32 8.25 -4.26
CA GLU A 121 -20.00 7.12 -4.90
C GLU A 121 -19.32 6.77 -6.22
N ASN A 122 -19.41 5.49 -6.59
CA ASN A 122 -18.88 4.93 -7.83
C ASN A 122 -17.41 5.30 -8.07
N LEU A 123 -16.59 5.20 -7.04
CA LEU A 123 -15.15 5.44 -7.12
C LEU A 123 -14.50 4.37 -8.00
N GLU A 124 -13.90 4.78 -9.10
CA GLU A 124 -13.20 3.88 -10.02
C GLU A 124 -11.76 3.67 -9.56
N LEU A 125 -11.34 2.42 -9.42
CA LEU A 125 -9.96 2.04 -9.16
C LEU A 125 -9.40 1.38 -10.43
N GLN A 126 -8.30 1.92 -10.94
CA GLN A 126 -7.58 1.36 -12.08
C GLN A 126 -6.33 0.63 -11.59
N VAL A 127 -6.13 -0.61 -12.02
CA VAL A 127 -4.89 -1.37 -11.76
C VAL A 127 -4.10 -1.55 -13.05
N THR A 128 -2.78 -1.40 -12.96
CA THR A 128 -1.83 -1.57 -14.07
C THR A 128 -0.71 -2.49 -13.60
N VAL A 129 -0.37 -3.50 -14.41
CA VAL A 129 0.78 -4.38 -14.19
C VAL A 129 1.83 -4.07 -15.25
N GLY A 130 3.02 -3.67 -14.83
CA GLY A 130 4.05 -3.11 -15.71
C GLY A 130 3.49 -1.89 -16.46
N ASN A 131 3.32 -2.05 -17.78
CA ASN A 131 2.72 -1.04 -18.67
C ASN A 131 1.35 -1.47 -19.22
N MET A 132 0.73 -2.51 -18.66
CA MET A 132 -0.51 -3.10 -19.14
C MET A 132 -1.67 -2.76 -18.19
N PRO A 133 -2.56 -1.83 -18.56
CA PRO A 133 -3.76 -1.55 -17.78
C PRO A 133 -4.68 -2.78 -17.79
N GLN A 134 -5.22 -3.08 -16.62
CA GLN A 134 -6.18 -4.17 -16.40
C GLN A 134 -7.61 -3.61 -16.35
N PRO A 135 -8.65 -4.45 -16.31
CA PRO A 135 -10.00 -3.96 -16.07
C PRO A 135 -10.10 -3.19 -14.75
N SER A 136 -10.68 -1.99 -14.80
CA SER A 136 -10.96 -1.20 -13.60
C SER A 136 -12.03 -1.86 -12.73
N LYS A 137 -12.08 -1.46 -11.46
CA LYS A 137 -13.10 -1.88 -10.51
C LYS A 137 -13.74 -0.68 -9.85
N THR A 138 -15.06 -0.64 -9.83
CA THR A 138 -15.81 0.42 -9.17
C THR A 138 -16.13 0.03 -7.73
N LEU A 139 -15.70 0.85 -6.77
CA LEU A 139 -16.19 0.84 -5.39
C LEU A 139 -17.48 1.68 -5.33
N ARG A 140 -18.59 1.03 -4.99
CA ARG A 140 -19.92 1.65 -5.07
C ARG A 140 -20.06 2.91 -4.21
N ALA A 141 -19.56 2.87 -2.99
CA ALA A 141 -19.61 4.00 -2.08
C ALA A 141 -18.49 3.89 -1.03
N LEU A 142 -17.99 5.04 -0.61
CA LEU A 142 -17.08 5.19 0.51
C LEU A 142 -17.52 6.44 1.30
N ALA A 143 -17.98 6.23 2.54
CA ALA A 143 -18.47 7.33 3.36
C ALA A 143 -17.32 8.24 3.83
N ALA A 144 -17.67 9.40 4.37
CA ALA A 144 -16.73 10.28 5.05
C ALA A 144 -15.96 9.53 6.14
N TRP A 145 -14.66 9.80 6.26
CA TRP A 145 -13.79 9.23 7.29
C TRP A 145 -13.76 7.68 7.33
N GLN A 146 -14.02 7.02 6.21
CA GLN A 146 -14.00 5.55 6.12
C GLN A 146 -12.90 5.03 5.21
N GLY A 147 -12.41 3.84 5.55
CA GLY A 147 -11.55 3.01 4.70
C GLY A 147 -12.28 1.78 4.15
N ALA A 148 -11.91 1.34 2.96
CA ALA A 148 -12.39 0.12 2.34
C ALA A 148 -11.27 -0.66 1.64
N SER A 149 -11.27 -1.98 1.85
CA SER A 149 -10.39 -2.90 1.13
C SER A 149 -11.05 -3.36 -0.18
N VAL A 150 -10.35 -3.18 -1.30
CA VAL A 150 -10.83 -3.50 -2.64
C VAL A 150 -9.92 -4.51 -3.32
N ASP A 151 -10.47 -5.68 -3.63
CA ASP A 151 -9.76 -6.73 -4.37
C ASP A 151 -9.89 -6.55 -5.89
N LEU A 152 -8.79 -6.25 -6.57
CA LEU A 152 -8.71 -6.08 -8.02
C LEU A 152 -8.05 -7.31 -8.67
N LYS A 153 -8.64 -7.82 -9.75
CA LYS A 153 -8.05 -8.92 -10.51
C LYS A 153 -7.00 -8.36 -11.48
N ALA A 154 -5.83 -8.98 -11.51
CA ALA A 154 -4.74 -8.57 -12.40
C ALA A 154 -4.05 -9.78 -13.02
N GLY A 155 -3.87 -9.76 -14.33
CA GLY A 155 -3.12 -10.79 -15.05
C GLY A 155 -1.62 -10.51 -15.02
N PHE A 156 -0.83 -11.55 -14.79
CA PHE A 156 0.64 -11.49 -14.82
C PHE A 156 1.14 -12.36 -15.95
N LEU A 157 1.73 -11.77 -16.99
CA LEU A 157 2.08 -12.50 -18.21
C LEU A 157 3.47 -13.13 -18.15
N THR A 158 4.41 -12.49 -17.47
CA THR A 158 5.83 -12.84 -17.43
C THR A 158 6.30 -13.07 -16.00
N GLY A 159 7.23 -14.01 -15.84
CA GLY A 159 7.92 -14.19 -14.56
C GLY A 159 9.00 -13.14 -14.33
N GLY A 160 9.38 -12.96 -13.07
CA GLY A 160 10.29 -11.93 -12.58
C GLY A 160 9.58 -10.85 -11.77
N SER A 161 10.25 -9.73 -11.56
CA SER A 161 9.71 -8.62 -10.79
C SER A 161 8.83 -7.71 -11.64
N GLU A 162 7.55 -7.63 -11.31
CA GLU A 162 6.57 -6.78 -11.99
C GLU A 162 6.10 -5.65 -11.06
N ALA A 163 6.07 -4.43 -11.58
CA ALA A 163 5.51 -3.28 -10.85
C ALA A 163 3.99 -3.26 -11.02
N VAL A 164 3.26 -3.22 -9.92
CA VAL A 164 1.81 -3.04 -9.91
C VAL A 164 1.50 -1.64 -9.41
N ARG A 165 0.66 -0.92 -10.16
CA ARG A 165 0.16 0.41 -9.80
C ARG A 165 -1.36 0.33 -9.63
N VAL A 166 -1.86 0.91 -8.54
CA VAL A 166 -3.29 1.18 -8.37
C VAL A 166 -3.48 2.69 -8.24
N GLU A 167 -4.44 3.22 -8.99
CA GLU A 167 -4.76 4.65 -9.02
C GLU A 167 -6.27 4.87 -8.91
N ILE A 168 -6.63 5.97 -8.25
CA ILE A 168 -7.98 6.52 -8.15
C ILE A 168 -8.02 7.92 -8.79
N PRO A 169 -9.20 8.46 -9.12
CA PRO A 169 -9.34 9.82 -9.65
C PRO A 169 -8.62 10.86 -8.76
N PRO A 170 -7.87 11.80 -9.36
CA PRO A 170 -7.08 12.74 -8.58
C PRO A 170 -7.95 13.78 -7.86
N ASP A 171 -7.55 14.15 -6.65
CA ASP A 171 -8.09 15.29 -5.90
C ASP A 171 -7.03 16.41 -5.74
N ALA A 172 -7.17 17.27 -4.73
CA ALA A 172 -6.24 18.37 -4.47
C ALA A 172 -4.83 17.90 -4.04
N LEU A 173 -4.69 16.63 -3.63
CA LEU A 173 -3.43 16.00 -3.21
C LEU A 173 -3.11 14.78 -4.10
N PRO A 174 -2.77 14.95 -5.39
CA PRO A 174 -2.57 13.85 -6.34
C PRO A 174 -1.48 12.84 -5.99
N ALA A 175 -0.64 13.13 -4.99
CA ALA A 175 0.49 12.30 -4.59
C ALA A 175 0.08 10.99 -3.89
N ASP A 176 -1.09 10.93 -3.25
CA ASP A 176 -1.57 9.75 -2.51
C ASP A 176 -2.74 9.03 -3.20
N ASN A 177 -3.28 9.59 -4.29
CA ASN A 177 -4.25 8.93 -5.15
C ASN A 177 -3.64 7.77 -5.97
N THR A 178 -2.32 7.54 -5.90
CA THR A 178 -1.63 6.46 -6.61
C THR A 178 -0.65 5.75 -5.69
N ARG A 179 -0.67 4.41 -5.72
CA ARG A 179 0.25 3.57 -4.95
C ARG A 179 0.86 2.48 -5.82
N TYR A 180 2.06 2.05 -5.45
CA TYR A 180 2.84 1.05 -6.17
C TYR A 180 3.29 -0.08 -5.23
N ILE A 181 3.38 -1.29 -5.78
CA ILE A 181 4.04 -2.44 -5.16
C ILE A 181 4.83 -3.19 -6.24
N VAL A 182 5.96 -3.81 -5.86
CA VAL A 182 6.68 -4.74 -6.74
C VAL A 182 6.33 -6.15 -6.32
N VAL A 183 5.91 -6.96 -7.28
CA VAL A 183 5.50 -8.36 -7.07
C VAL A 183 6.52 -9.26 -7.74
N ASP A 184 7.01 -10.25 -7.01
CA ASP A 184 7.81 -11.32 -7.59
C ASP A 184 6.87 -12.38 -8.20
N VAL A 185 6.99 -12.59 -9.51
CA VAL A 185 6.15 -13.51 -10.28
C VAL A 185 6.97 -14.73 -10.62
N ALA A 186 6.57 -15.89 -10.10
CA ALA A 186 7.20 -17.15 -10.44
C ALA A 186 6.87 -17.53 -11.90
N ASN A 187 7.82 -18.16 -12.60
CA ASN A 187 7.54 -18.69 -13.95
C ASN A 187 6.56 -19.88 -13.89
N ALA A 188 6.70 -20.73 -12.87
CA ALA A 188 5.85 -21.87 -12.59
C ALA A 188 6.05 -22.34 -11.14
N ILE A 189 5.03 -22.95 -10.55
CA ILE A 189 5.20 -23.82 -9.38
C ILE A 189 5.64 -25.18 -9.88
N ARG A 190 6.94 -25.45 -9.74
CA ARG A 190 7.54 -26.76 -10.04
C ARG A 190 7.15 -27.80 -8.99
N VAL A 191 6.47 -28.84 -9.43
CA VAL A 191 5.99 -29.97 -8.63
C VAL A 191 6.66 -31.24 -9.13
N LEU A 192 7.37 -31.94 -8.24
CA LEU A 192 7.87 -33.30 -8.47
C LEU A 192 6.86 -34.29 -7.91
N ILE A 193 6.48 -35.29 -8.69
CA ILE A 193 5.67 -36.42 -8.23
C ILE A 193 6.48 -37.69 -8.45
N VAL A 194 6.71 -38.44 -7.37
CA VAL A 194 7.41 -39.73 -7.40
C VAL A 194 6.35 -40.82 -7.40
N ASN A 195 6.32 -41.62 -8.46
CA ASN A 195 5.40 -42.75 -8.62
C ASN A 195 6.07 -44.05 -8.14
N GLY A 196 5.65 -44.53 -6.98
CA GLY A 196 6.15 -45.78 -6.39
C GLY A 196 5.45 -47.04 -6.89
N GLU A 197 4.28 -46.91 -7.54
CA GLU A 197 3.51 -48.03 -8.08
C GLU A 197 3.03 -47.73 -9.52
N PRO A 198 3.95 -47.54 -10.49
CA PRO A 198 3.57 -47.18 -11.85
C PRO A 198 2.71 -48.26 -12.50
N SER A 199 1.57 -47.85 -13.06
CA SER A 199 0.64 -48.71 -13.79
C SER A 199 0.71 -48.43 -15.30
N ALA A 200 0.37 -49.46 -16.10
CA ALA A 200 0.26 -49.31 -17.55
C ALA A 200 -1.10 -48.75 -18.01
N ASP A 201 -2.09 -48.69 -17.10
CA ASP A 201 -3.39 -48.08 -17.33
C ASP A 201 -3.46 -46.75 -16.59
N ASP A 202 -3.54 -45.65 -17.35
CA ASP A 202 -3.56 -44.28 -16.81
C ASP A 202 -4.74 -44.03 -15.85
N PHE A 203 -5.85 -44.78 -15.98
CA PHE A 203 -6.99 -44.64 -15.08
C PHE A 203 -6.81 -45.36 -13.75
N ASP A 204 -5.94 -46.37 -13.72
CA ASP A 204 -5.56 -47.09 -12.51
C ASP A 204 -4.27 -46.53 -11.89
N ASP A 205 -3.63 -45.53 -12.51
CA ASP A 205 -2.44 -44.83 -11.99
C ASP A 205 -2.84 -43.52 -11.26
N GLU A 206 -2.64 -43.47 -9.95
CA GLU A 206 -2.99 -42.30 -9.14
C GLU A 206 -2.19 -41.04 -9.49
N VAL A 207 -0.95 -41.20 -9.98
CA VAL A 207 -0.09 -40.09 -10.35
C VAL A 207 -0.59 -39.43 -11.63
N SER A 208 -1.09 -40.22 -12.59
CA SER A 208 -1.72 -39.70 -13.81
C SER A 208 -2.95 -38.83 -13.50
N LEU A 209 -3.80 -39.26 -12.57
CA LEU A 209 -4.96 -38.48 -12.13
C LEU A 209 -4.54 -37.19 -11.40
N LEU A 210 -3.55 -37.26 -10.51
CA LEU A 210 -3.04 -36.10 -9.77
C LEU A 210 -2.37 -35.08 -10.70
N ALA A 211 -1.54 -35.55 -11.63
CA ALA A 211 -0.88 -34.69 -12.60
C ALA A 211 -1.90 -33.96 -13.48
N THR A 212 -2.96 -34.65 -13.90
CA THR A 212 -4.07 -34.04 -14.65
C THR A 212 -4.81 -32.98 -13.81
N ALA A 213 -5.01 -33.22 -12.51
CA ALA A 213 -5.65 -32.23 -11.64
C ALA A 213 -4.77 -30.98 -11.43
N LEU A 214 -3.45 -31.15 -11.32
CA LEU A 214 -2.50 -30.04 -11.14
C LEU A 214 -2.22 -29.27 -12.43
N ARG A 215 -2.17 -29.97 -13.56
CA ARG A 215 -1.90 -29.43 -14.89
C ARG A 215 -2.84 -30.11 -15.90
N PRO A 216 -4.12 -29.68 -15.95
CA PRO A 216 -5.07 -30.24 -16.90
C PRO A 216 -4.61 -29.96 -18.33
N GLU A 217 -4.89 -30.90 -19.23
CA GLU A 217 -4.64 -30.71 -20.65
C GLU A 217 -5.51 -29.56 -21.19
N GLY A 218 -4.90 -28.66 -21.97
CA GLY A 218 -5.60 -27.54 -22.56
C GLY A 218 -4.67 -26.37 -22.87
N GLU A 219 -5.25 -25.31 -23.42
CA GLU A 219 -4.52 -24.09 -23.78
C GLU A 219 -4.21 -23.20 -22.57
N LEU A 220 -4.94 -23.37 -21.46
CA LEU A 220 -4.75 -22.57 -20.26
C LEU A 220 -3.68 -23.19 -19.37
N PHE A 221 -2.63 -22.42 -19.12
CA PHE A 221 -1.59 -22.78 -18.18
C PHE A 221 -2.10 -22.69 -16.73
N SER A 222 -2.01 -23.78 -15.96
CA SER A 222 -2.47 -23.83 -14.57
C SER A 222 -1.55 -23.11 -13.58
N GLY A 223 -0.37 -22.69 -14.03
CA GLY A 223 0.72 -22.19 -13.17
C GLY A 223 1.63 -23.30 -12.64
N ASN A 224 1.28 -24.57 -12.86
CA ASN A 224 2.08 -25.70 -12.36
C ASN A 224 2.91 -26.33 -13.49
N GLU A 225 4.17 -26.62 -13.19
CA GLU A 225 5.03 -27.48 -13.99
C GLU A 225 5.21 -28.79 -13.23
N VAL A 226 4.68 -29.87 -13.79
CA VAL A 226 4.67 -31.18 -13.15
C VAL A 226 5.73 -32.06 -13.81
N VAL A 227 6.62 -32.62 -13.00
CA VAL A 227 7.58 -33.64 -13.40
C VAL A 227 7.25 -34.91 -12.63
N ILE A 228 7.10 -36.01 -13.36
CA ILE A 228 6.83 -37.32 -12.78
C ILE A 228 8.08 -38.17 -12.97
N VAL A 229 8.50 -38.83 -11.90
CA VAL A 229 9.62 -39.79 -11.89
C VAL A 229 9.22 -41.04 -11.14
N ASP A 230 9.86 -42.17 -11.40
CA ASP A 230 9.71 -43.36 -10.56
C ASP A 230 10.66 -43.34 -9.34
N GLU A 231 10.55 -44.36 -8.47
CA GLU A 231 11.39 -44.49 -7.27
C GLU A 231 12.88 -44.65 -7.61
N ALA A 232 13.23 -45.26 -8.75
CA ALA A 232 14.63 -45.43 -9.15
C ALA A 232 15.24 -44.15 -9.72
N GLU A 233 14.44 -43.33 -10.40
CA GLU A 233 14.84 -42.04 -10.95
C GLU A 233 15.00 -40.96 -9.88
N LEU A 234 14.35 -41.10 -8.72
CA LEU A 234 14.43 -40.14 -7.62
C LEU A 234 15.88 -39.87 -7.15
N GLU A 235 16.74 -40.89 -7.17
CA GLU A 235 18.14 -40.80 -6.72
C GLU A 235 18.95 -39.77 -7.54
N ASP A 236 18.57 -39.53 -8.80
CA ASP A 236 19.23 -38.58 -9.70
C ASP A 236 18.58 -37.19 -9.69
N VAL A 237 17.48 -37.00 -8.95
CA VAL A 237 16.72 -35.75 -8.92
C VAL A 237 17.17 -34.86 -7.76
N LYS A 238 17.48 -33.60 -8.10
CA LYS A 238 17.79 -32.58 -7.10
C LYS A 238 16.50 -31.95 -6.56
N LEU A 239 16.07 -32.37 -5.38
CA LEU A 239 14.80 -31.94 -4.75
C LEU A 239 14.69 -30.42 -4.56
N SER A 240 15.82 -29.73 -4.30
CA SER A 240 15.85 -28.26 -4.12
C SER A 240 15.37 -27.46 -5.34
N ASP A 241 15.29 -28.10 -6.50
CA ASP A 241 14.89 -27.46 -7.74
C ASP A 241 13.35 -27.39 -7.86
N PHE A 242 12.62 -28.05 -6.95
CA PHE A 242 11.16 -28.10 -6.90
C PHE A 242 10.61 -27.36 -5.69
N HIS A 243 9.41 -26.80 -5.81
CA HIS A 243 8.72 -26.15 -4.70
C HIS A 243 7.92 -27.13 -3.86
N VAL A 244 7.46 -28.22 -4.49
CA VAL A 244 6.64 -29.27 -3.88
C VAL A 244 7.13 -30.62 -4.39
N VAL A 245 7.31 -31.56 -3.46
CA VAL A 245 7.61 -32.97 -3.76
C VAL A 245 6.46 -33.81 -3.22
N VAL A 246 5.86 -34.64 -4.07
CA VAL A 246 4.79 -35.56 -3.74
C VAL A 246 5.32 -36.99 -3.89
N LEU A 247 5.20 -37.79 -2.84
CA LEU A 247 5.58 -39.20 -2.86
C LEU A 247 4.28 -40.03 -2.91
N ALA A 248 4.00 -40.64 -4.06
CA ALA A 248 2.83 -41.49 -4.26
C ALA A 248 3.25 -42.95 -4.15
N ASN A 249 2.80 -43.64 -3.09
CA ASN A 249 3.04 -45.06 -2.87
C ASN A 249 4.52 -45.51 -2.92
N VAL A 250 5.46 -44.61 -2.60
CA VAL A 250 6.90 -44.89 -2.52
C VAL A 250 7.20 -45.80 -1.34
N TYR A 251 7.96 -46.87 -1.57
CA TYR A 251 8.19 -47.92 -0.57
C TYR A 251 9.29 -47.53 0.42
N ARG A 252 10.40 -46.93 -0.06
CA ARG A 252 11.52 -46.49 0.77
C ARG A 252 12.21 -45.27 0.18
N LEU A 253 12.51 -44.31 1.06
CA LEU A 253 13.45 -43.24 0.76
C LEU A 253 14.86 -43.64 1.17
N SER A 254 15.83 -43.32 0.33
CA SER A 254 17.25 -43.51 0.60
C SER A 254 17.79 -42.34 1.44
N GLY A 255 18.92 -42.54 2.15
CA GLY A 255 19.48 -41.54 3.07
C GLY A 255 19.69 -40.13 2.49
N PRO A 256 20.23 -39.97 1.26
CA PRO A 256 20.41 -38.66 0.61
C PRO A 256 19.12 -37.85 0.41
N GLU A 257 17.97 -38.49 0.29
CA GLU A 257 16.68 -37.83 0.03
C GLU A 257 16.06 -37.23 1.30
N ILE A 258 16.45 -37.72 2.48
CA ILE A 258 15.89 -37.31 3.78
C ILE A 258 16.57 -36.03 4.31
N ASP A 259 17.82 -35.78 3.90
CA ASP A 259 18.63 -34.64 4.36
C ASP A 259 18.55 -33.41 3.43
N ALA A 260 17.75 -33.48 2.36
CA ALA A 260 17.61 -32.46 1.31
C ALA A 260 16.42 -31.51 1.54
#